data_AF-A0A959NI06-F1
#
_entry.id   AF-A0A959NI06-F1
#
_cell.length_a   1.000
_cell.length_b   1.000
_cell.length_c   1.000
_cell.angle_alpha   90.00
_cell.angle_beta   90.00
_cell.angle_gamma   90.00
#
_symmetry.space_group_name_H-M   'P 1'
#
loop_
_entity.id
_entity.type
_entity.pdbx_description
1 polymer ?
#
loop_
_entity_poly.entity_id
_entity_poly.type
_entity_poly.pdbx_seq_one_letter_code
_entity_poly.pdbx_strand_id
1 'polypeptide(L)'
;MNYKCKKAKFLLLSASVLLISFHVFSQTNTWTDGNPSNSNWRNGQNWSLNHEPTSTEDVLINSNATIDVNTTTEIKSLKITGNVIVTLQAKGNSDREITINNNGSAVDAGSTLNIVGNSTHSLTLSFKSGGTRTMSIAGVMNVNITSNDPGILNTTNSATTVTGTINNNGGTITSTASNLSFSASGIYNHQTDGNAIPVATWAASSDCNITGIVNTGFYGLNQSFGNLTWDCAGETSGFNFVNLLTSVQGDFTIGNTNTYGLFMGTTNNSNYTLTIGGNLTINDNAWFGITNGDNITATVNVGGNFSMSGIANNSTFFDFHVATGSSISLAKVILNVAGNFSQSGGLFDFASGYSDVTNFTELK
;
A
#
# COMPACT_ATOMS: atom_id res chain seq x y z
N MET A 1 -86.64 24.09 -39.67
CA MET A 1 -85.75 25.26 -39.49
C MET A 1 -85.36 25.35 -38.02
N ASN A 2 -84.04 25.43 -37.76
CA ASN A 2 -83.36 26.01 -36.58
C ASN A 2 -83.25 25.24 -35.24
N TYR A 3 -82.17 24.44 -35.15
CA TYR A 3 -81.02 24.49 -34.23
C TYR A 3 -81.13 24.72 -32.71
N LYS A 4 -80.30 23.88 -32.01
CA LYS A 4 -79.55 24.02 -30.71
C LYS A 4 -79.95 22.94 -29.70
N CYS A 5 -79.09 22.28 -28.90
CA CYS A 5 -77.71 22.53 -28.50
C CYS A 5 -77.06 21.22 -27.97
N LYS A 6 -75.72 21.20 -27.99
CA LYS A 6 -74.76 20.16 -27.62
C LYS A 6 -74.90 19.57 -26.20
N LYS A 7 -74.60 18.27 -26.02
CA LYS A 7 -73.73 17.76 -24.93
C LYS A 7 -72.92 16.56 -25.41
N ALA A 8 -71.66 16.81 -25.77
CA ALA A 8 -70.64 15.78 -25.93
C ALA A 8 -70.18 15.32 -24.54
N LYS A 9 -70.32 14.03 -24.23
CA LYS A 9 -69.64 13.41 -23.08
C LYS A 9 -68.27 12.96 -23.55
N PHE A 10 -67.25 13.68 -23.12
CA PHE A 10 -65.85 13.35 -23.32
C PHE A 10 -65.51 12.18 -22.39
N LEU A 11 -65.25 11.00 -22.96
CA LEU A 11 -64.74 9.84 -22.24
C LEU A 11 -63.22 10.06 -22.11
N LEU A 12 -62.74 10.46 -20.94
CA LEU A 12 -61.32 10.50 -20.62
C LEU A 12 -60.82 9.06 -20.45
N LEU A 13 -60.19 8.54 -21.49
CA LEU A 13 -59.42 7.29 -21.42
C LEU A 13 -58.05 7.63 -20.81
N SER A 14 -57.90 7.41 -19.51
CA SER A 14 -56.60 7.53 -18.83
C SER A 14 -55.71 6.36 -19.25
N ALA A 15 -54.82 6.59 -20.22
CA ALA A 15 -53.74 5.66 -20.53
C ALA A 15 -52.74 5.66 -19.35
N SER A 16 -52.82 4.63 -18.50
CA SER A 16 -51.80 4.37 -17.50
C SER A 16 -50.60 3.75 -18.21
N VAL A 17 -49.60 4.57 -18.55
CA VAL A 17 -48.31 4.09 -19.05
C VAL A 17 -47.57 3.47 -17.87
N LEU A 18 -47.59 2.14 -17.82
CA LEU A 18 -46.77 1.35 -16.89
C LEU A 18 -45.32 1.44 -17.35
N LEU A 19 -44.54 2.34 -16.75
CA LEU A 19 -43.08 2.36 -16.88
C LEU A 19 -42.52 1.13 -16.17
N ILE A 20 -42.37 0.03 -16.92
CA ILE A 20 -41.60 -1.14 -16.47
C ILE A 20 -40.13 -0.75 -16.57
N SER A 21 -39.51 -0.40 -15.45
CA SER A 21 -38.06 -0.29 -15.36
C SER A 21 -37.47 -1.70 -15.39
N PHE A 22 -36.98 -2.12 -16.56
CA PHE A 22 -36.16 -3.33 -16.67
C PHE A 22 -34.87 -3.10 -15.88
N HIS A 23 -34.83 -3.61 -14.65
CA HIS A 23 -33.59 -3.79 -13.93
C HIS A 23 -32.90 -4.98 -14.59
N VAL A 24 -31.96 -4.71 -15.49
CA VAL A 24 -31.09 -5.75 -16.02
C VAL A 24 -30.23 -6.22 -14.85
N PHE A 25 -30.56 -7.41 -14.32
CA PHE A 25 -29.67 -8.09 -13.39
C PHE A 25 -28.35 -8.33 -14.13
N SER A 26 -27.25 -7.90 -13.52
CA SER A 26 -25.95 -8.15 -14.09
C SER A 26 -25.69 -9.65 -14.17
N GLN A 27 -25.18 -10.09 -15.31
CA GLN A 27 -24.80 -11.48 -15.51
C GLN A 27 -23.38 -11.71 -14.96
N THR A 28 -23.17 -12.87 -14.35
CA THR A 28 -21.85 -13.30 -13.89
C THR A 28 -21.20 -14.14 -14.98
N ASN A 29 -20.00 -13.72 -15.42
CA ASN A 29 -19.18 -14.46 -16.35
C ASN A 29 -18.00 -15.09 -15.61
N THR A 30 -18.01 -16.41 -15.48
CA THR A 30 -17.07 -17.15 -14.63
C THR A 30 -15.95 -17.75 -15.46
N TRP A 31 -14.70 -17.64 -15.02
CA TRP A 31 -13.58 -18.33 -15.65
C TRP A 31 -13.73 -19.85 -15.45
N THR A 32 -13.81 -20.59 -16.55
CA THR A 32 -14.03 -22.05 -16.54
C THR A 32 -12.79 -22.84 -16.95
N ASP A 33 -11.74 -22.18 -17.43
CA ASP A 33 -10.57 -22.81 -18.04
C ASP A 33 -10.94 -23.81 -19.16
N GLY A 34 -12.00 -23.52 -19.91
CA GLY A 34 -12.58 -24.44 -20.88
C GLY A 34 -11.67 -24.82 -22.06
N ASN A 35 -10.57 -24.09 -22.30
CA ASN A 35 -9.50 -24.48 -23.21
C ASN A 35 -8.12 -24.49 -22.50
N PRO A 36 -7.62 -25.67 -22.06
CA PRO A 36 -6.37 -25.76 -21.30
C PRO A 36 -5.10 -25.44 -22.12
N SER A 37 -5.22 -25.30 -23.44
CA SER A 37 -4.12 -24.94 -24.33
C SER A 37 -4.07 -23.44 -24.66
N ASN A 38 -5.06 -22.66 -24.21
CA ASN A 38 -5.20 -21.26 -24.55
C ASN A 38 -5.87 -20.48 -23.42
N SER A 39 -5.08 -19.98 -22.48
CA SER A 39 -5.55 -19.20 -21.33
C SER A 39 -5.78 -17.71 -21.63
N ASN A 40 -6.01 -17.35 -22.90
CA ASN A 40 -6.27 -15.96 -23.29
C ASN A 40 -7.62 -15.45 -22.75
N TRP A 41 -7.62 -14.23 -22.22
CA TRP A 41 -8.80 -13.52 -21.74
C TRP A 41 -9.89 -13.38 -22.81
N ARG A 42 -9.52 -13.02 -24.05
CA ARG A 42 -10.50 -12.87 -25.15
C ARG A 42 -11.15 -14.18 -25.62
N ASN A 43 -10.61 -15.34 -25.25
CA ASN A 43 -11.14 -16.61 -25.73
C ASN A 43 -12.44 -16.95 -24.97
N GLY A 44 -13.58 -16.77 -25.65
CA GLY A 44 -14.90 -17.04 -25.08
C GLY A 44 -15.08 -18.44 -24.50
N GLN A 45 -14.37 -19.45 -25.01
CA GLN A 45 -14.46 -20.82 -24.48
C GLN A 45 -13.95 -20.96 -23.04
N ASN A 46 -13.17 -19.99 -22.54
CA ASN A 46 -12.68 -19.98 -21.16
C ASN A 46 -13.67 -19.36 -20.17
N TRP A 47 -14.86 -18.97 -20.65
CA TRP A 47 -15.83 -18.18 -19.89
C TRP A 47 -17.20 -18.87 -19.91
N SER A 48 -17.91 -18.83 -18.79
CA SER A 48 -19.20 -19.53 -18.63
C SER A 48 -20.29 -19.03 -19.59
N LEU A 49 -20.18 -17.79 -20.08
CA LEU A 49 -21.10 -17.23 -21.07
C LEU A 49 -20.64 -17.45 -22.53
N ASN A 50 -19.55 -18.18 -22.75
CA ASN A 50 -18.96 -18.48 -24.07
C ASN A 50 -18.53 -17.24 -24.89
N HIS A 51 -18.24 -16.12 -24.22
CA HIS A 51 -17.67 -14.93 -24.83
C HIS A 51 -16.79 -14.17 -23.83
N GLU A 52 -15.97 -13.26 -24.34
CA GLU A 52 -15.16 -12.34 -23.52
C GLU A 52 -16.05 -11.52 -22.58
N PRO A 53 -15.66 -11.32 -21.31
CA PRO A 53 -16.39 -10.47 -20.38
C PRO A 53 -16.57 -9.04 -20.88
N THR A 54 -17.76 -8.49 -20.62
CA THR A 54 -18.10 -7.12 -21.02
C THR A 54 -18.30 -6.19 -19.83
N SER A 55 -18.47 -4.89 -20.12
CA SER A 55 -18.63 -3.84 -19.12
C SER A 55 -19.92 -3.95 -18.29
N THR A 56 -20.85 -4.84 -18.64
CA THR A 56 -22.09 -5.07 -17.88
C THR A 56 -22.05 -6.35 -17.03
N GLU A 57 -20.95 -7.10 -17.09
CA GLU A 57 -20.80 -8.41 -16.46
C GLU A 57 -19.86 -8.40 -15.27
N ASP A 58 -20.28 -9.11 -14.22
CA ASP A 58 -19.43 -9.43 -13.08
C ASP A 58 -18.50 -10.58 -13.46
N VAL A 59 -17.19 -10.36 -13.41
CA VAL A 59 -16.18 -11.41 -13.62
C VAL A 59 -15.97 -12.17 -12.32
N LEU A 60 -16.13 -13.49 -12.38
CA LEU A 60 -15.86 -14.39 -11.26
C LEU A 60 -14.72 -15.34 -11.62
N ILE A 61 -13.71 -15.42 -10.77
CA ILE A 61 -12.64 -16.41 -10.89
C ILE A 61 -12.56 -17.16 -9.56
N ASN A 62 -12.94 -18.44 -9.60
CA ASN A 62 -13.05 -19.31 -8.43
C ASN A 62 -12.31 -20.64 -8.60
N SER A 63 -11.35 -20.67 -9.51
CA SER A 63 -10.40 -21.76 -9.74
C SER A 63 -8.99 -21.17 -9.82
N ASN A 64 -7.98 -22.00 -9.52
CA ASN A 64 -6.59 -21.61 -9.74
C ASN A 64 -6.37 -21.38 -11.24
N ALA A 65 -5.80 -20.25 -11.62
CA ALA A 65 -5.63 -19.90 -13.03
C ALA A 65 -4.45 -18.95 -13.25
N THR A 66 -3.79 -19.11 -14.40
CA THR A 66 -2.93 -18.09 -14.99
C THR A 66 -3.58 -17.62 -16.27
N ILE A 67 -4.01 -16.36 -16.32
CA ILE A 67 -4.82 -15.80 -17.39
C ILE A 67 -4.00 -14.78 -18.17
N ASP A 68 -3.85 -15.05 -19.46
CA ASP A 68 -3.20 -14.16 -20.42
C ASP A 68 -4.17 -13.04 -20.79
N VAL A 69 -4.00 -11.87 -20.20
CA VAL A 69 -4.75 -10.65 -20.54
C VAL A 69 -4.23 -10.13 -21.88
N ASN A 70 -4.73 -10.71 -22.96
CA ASN A 70 -4.33 -10.41 -24.34
C ASN A 70 -5.08 -9.23 -24.95
N THR A 71 -5.75 -8.45 -24.11
CA THR A 71 -6.50 -7.26 -24.51
C THR A 71 -6.67 -6.25 -23.39
N THR A 72 -6.84 -4.98 -23.77
CA THR A 72 -7.50 -3.99 -22.92
C THR A 72 -9.01 -4.22 -22.92
N THR A 73 -9.65 -4.19 -21.75
CA THR A 73 -11.07 -4.48 -21.59
C THR A 73 -11.69 -3.70 -20.42
N GLU A 74 -13.02 -3.59 -20.42
CA GLU A 74 -13.80 -3.01 -19.34
C GLU A 74 -14.79 -4.05 -18.84
N ILE A 75 -14.85 -4.24 -17.52
CA ILE A 75 -15.74 -5.19 -16.84
C ILE A 75 -16.53 -4.49 -15.74
N LYS A 76 -17.62 -5.09 -15.28
CA LYS A 76 -18.41 -4.50 -14.20
C LYS A 76 -17.72 -4.59 -12.85
N SER A 77 -17.32 -5.81 -12.48
CA SER A 77 -16.59 -6.10 -11.25
C SER A 77 -15.67 -7.31 -11.45
N LEU A 78 -14.66 -7.45 -10.59
CA LEU A 78 -13.77 -8.59 -10.55
C LEU A 78 -13.82 -9.23 -9.17
N LYS A 79 -14.23 -10.50 -9.09
CA LYS A 79 -14.25 -11.27 -7.84
C LYS A 79 -13.35 -12.49 -7.92
N ILE A 80 -12.35 -12.55 -7.04
CA ILE A 80 -11.48 -13.71 -6.81
C ILE A 80 -11.90 -14.38 -5.51
N THR A 81 -12.34 -15.64 -5.57
CA THR A 81 -12.95 -16.33 -4.42
C THR A 81 -12.70 -17.84 -4.42
N GLY A 82 -12.96 -18.51 -3.30
CA GLY A 82 -12.86 -19.97 -3.22
C GLY A 82 -11.48 -20.51 -2.82
N ASN A 83 -10.66 -19.70 -2.15
CA ASN A 83 -9.31 -20.06 -1.71
C ASN A 83 -8.37 -20.39 -2.88
N VAL A 84 -8.38 -19.54 -3.90
CA VAL A 84 -7.65 -19.77 -5.16
C VAL A 84 -6.52 -18.79 -5.36
N ILE A 85 -5.55 -19.18 -6.17
CA ILE A 85 -4.46 -18.33 -6.63
C ILE A 85 -4.69 -18.03 -8.11
N VAL A 86 -4.87 -16.76 -8.43
CA VAL A 86 -5.09 -16.26 -9.78
C VAL A 86 -3.96 -15.33 -10.17
N THR A 87 -3.37 -15.57 -11.34
CA THR A 87 -2.40 -14.65 -11.95
C THR A 87 -3.00 -14.06 -13.20
N LEU A 88 -3.15 -12.73 -13.22
CA LEU A 88 -3.43 -11.97 -14.43
C LEU A 88 -2.10 -11.44 -14.95
N GLN A 89 -1.76 -11.78 -16.19
CA GLN A 89 -0.52 -11.36 -16.82
C GLN A 89 -0.79 -10.69 -18.16
N ALA A 90 -0.05 -9.62 -18.48
CA ALA A 90 -0.16 -8.98 -19.79
C ALA A 90 0.17 -9.99 -20.91
N LYS A 91 -0.50 -9.91 -22.05
CA LYS A 91 -0.16 -10.72 -23.23
C LYS A 91 -0.25 -9.93 -24.52
N GLY A 92 0.70 -10.16 -25.42
CA GLY A 92 0.80 -9.49 -26.71
C GLY A 92 1.89 -8.43 -26.73
N ASN A 93 1.77 -7.49 -27.66
CA ASN A 93 2.78 -6.49 -28.04
C ASN A 93 2.42 -5.05 -27.61
N SER A 94 1.66 -4.90 -26.52
CA SER A 94 1.29 -3.60 -25.96
C SER A 94 0.90 -3.77 -24.50
N ASP A 95 0.95 -2.67 -23.75
CA ASP A 95 0.39 -2.57 -22.41
C ASP A 95 -1.08 -3.00 -22.40
N ARG A 96 -1.50 -3.53 -21.25
CA ARG A 96 -2.83 -4.10 -21.05
C ARG A 96 -3.50 -3.45 -19.87
N GLU A 97 -4.81 -3.27 -19.96
CA GLU A 97 -5.60 -2.68 -18.89
C GLU A 97 -6.93 -3.40 -18.74
N ILE A 98 -7.27 -3.75 -17.50
CA ILE A 98 -8.62 -4.16 -17.11
C ILE A 98 -9.22 -3.01 -16.31
N THR A 99 -10.28 -2.41 -16.85
CA THR A 99 -10.98 -1.30 -16.21
C THR A 99 -12.25 -1.80 -15.52
N ILE A 100 -12.33 -1.66 -14.19
CA ILE A 100 -13.53 -1.96 -13.41
C ILE A 100 -14.46 -0.75 -13.42
N ASN A 101 -15.71 -0.94 -13.84
CA ASN A 101 -16.65 0.17 -13.99
C ASN A 101 -17.71 0.32 -12.89
N ASN A 102 -17.76 -0.61 -11.93
CA ASN A 102 -18.77 -0.59 -10.88
C ASN A 102 -18.21 -1.07 -9.53
N ASN A 103 -19.09 -1.08 -8.52
CA ASN A 103 -18.82 -1.57 -7.19
C ASN A 103 -18.82 -3.10 -7.13
N GLY A 104 -18.22 -3.62 -6.06
CA GLY A 104 -18.33 -5.04 -5.70
C GLY A 104 -17.16 -5.91 -6.13
N SER A 105 -16.06 -5.31 -6.60
CA SER A 105 -14.83 -6.07 -6.84
C SER A 105 -14.23 -6.53 -5.51
N ALA A 106 -13.68 -7.75 -5.49
CA ALA A 106 -13.12 -8.30 -4.27
C ALA A 106 -12.03 -9.35 -4.55
N VAL A 107 -11.04 -9.38 -3.66
CA VAL A 107 -10.20 -10.56 -3.42
C VAL A 107 -10.60 -11.10 -2.06
N ASP A 108 -11.37 -12.19 -2.04
CA ASP A 108 -11.91 -12.77 -0.82
C ASP A 108 -10.78 -13.39 0.03
N ALA A 109 -11.00 -13.45 1.34
CA ALA A 109 -10.08 -14.09 2.27
C ALA A 109 -9.71 -15.52 1.82
N GLY A 110 -8.44 -15.88 2.00
CA GLY A 110 -7.88 -17.15 1.53
C GLY A 110 -7.55 -17.20 0.03
N SER A 111 -7.95 -16.20 -0.76
CA SER A 111 -7.61 -16.12 -2.19
C SER A 111 -6.47 -15.13 -2.44
N THR A 112 -5.77 -15.32 -3.56
CA THR A 112 -4.63 -14.50 -3.98
C THR A 112 -4.83 -14.03 -5.42
N LEU A 113 -4.63 -12.74 -5.66
CA LEU A 113 -4.58 -12.14 -6.99
C LEU A 113 -3.17 -11.60 -7.26
N ASN A 114 -2.50 -12.15 -8.26
CA ASN A 114 -1.26 -11.61 -8.80
C ASN A 114 -1.56 -10.77 -10.03
N ILE A 115 -1.07 -9.53 -10.07
CA ILE A 115 -1.03 -8.71 -11.29
C ILE A 115 0.42 -8.54 -11.70
N VAL A 116 0.72 -8.79 -12.97
CA VAL A 116 2.10 -8.79 -13.48
C VAL A 116 2.14 -8.38 -14.97
N GLY A 117 3.22 -7.69 -15.36
CA GLY A 117 3.54 -7.46 -16.76
C GLY A 117 4.04 -8.74 -17.47
N ASN A 118 4.63 -8.60 -18.65
CA ASN A 118 5.10 -9.74 -19.45
C ASN A 118 6.51 -9.59 -20.05
N SER A 119 7.38 -8.87 -19.34
CA SER A 119 8.76 -8.57 -19.74
C SER A 119 8.94 -7.64 -20.94
N THR A 120 7.86 -7.21 -21.60
CA THR A 120 7.90 -6.06 -22.50
C THR A 120 6.77 -5.06 -22.30
N HIS A 121 5.72 -5.44 -21.55
CA HIS A 121 4.53 -4.63 -21.34
C HIS A 121 3.93 -4.81 -19.95
N SER A 122 3.35 -3.74 -19.44
CA SER A 122 2.66 -3.67 -18.15
C SER A 122 1.22 -4.23 -18.21
N LEU A 123 0.71 -4.63 -17.04
CA LEU A 123 -0.71 -4.90 -16.84
C LEU A 123 -1.27 -3.95 -15.79
N THR A 124 -2.26 -3.15 -16.17
CA THR A 124 -2.96 -2.24 -15.26
C THR A 124 -4.32 -2.80 -14.86
N LEU A 125 -4.60 -2.82 -13.55
CA LEU A 125 -5.93 -2.91 -13.00
C LEU A 125 -6.37 -1.52 -12.56
N SER A 126 -7.39 -0.97 -13.21
CA SER A 126 -7.88 0.38 -12.96
C SER A 126 -9.39 0.42 -12.77
N PHE A 127 -9.92 1.61 -12.51
CA PHE A 127 -11.34 1.82 -12.36
C PHE A 127 -11.80 2.97 -13.27
N LYS A 128 -12.99 2.88 -13.86
CA LYS A 128 -13.54 3.86 -14.84
C LYS A 128 -14.08 5.16 -14.26
N SER A 129 -13.56 6.32 -14.65
CA SER A 129 -13.99 7.64 -14.15
C SER A 129 -15.51 7.89 -14.17
N GLY A 130 -15.98 8.78 -13.28
CA GLY A 130 -17.40 9.21 -13.24
C GLY A 130 -18.27 8.65 -12.10
N GLY A 131 -17.68 7.98 -11.10
CA GLY A 131 -18.38 7.52 -9.88
C GLY A 131 -17.41 7.05 -8.80
N THR A 132 -17.86 6.65 -7.61
CA THR A 132 -16.99 5.97 -6.64
C THR A 132 -17.15 4.47 -6.85
N ARG A 133 -16.11 3.80 -7.35
CA ARG A 133 -16.06 2.34 -7.46
C ARG A 133 -15.59 1.75 -6.13
N THR A 134 -15.73 0.45 -5.89
CA THR A 134 -15.23 -0.18 -4.66
C THR A 134 -14.46 -1.44 -4.95
N MET A 135 -13.42 -1.67 -4.14
CA MET A 135 -12.69 -2.94 -4.10
C MET A 135 -12.36 -3.32 -2.66
N SER A 136 -12.66 -4.57 -2.29
CA SER A 136 -12.25 -5.14 -0.99
C SER A 136 -11.12 -6.14 -1.20
N ILE A 137 -10.04 -6.01 -0.44
CA ILE A 137 -8.90 -6.94 -0.44
C ILE A 137 -8.84 -7.56 0.95
N ALA A 138 -9.56 -8.68 1.12
CA ALA A 138 -9.54 -9.49 2.34
C ALA A 138 -8.55 -10.67 2.22
N GLY A 139 -8.24 -11.09 0.98
CA GLY A 139 -7.16 -12.02 0.66
C GLY A 139 -5.83 -11.30 0.42
N VAL A 140 -5.04 -11.82 -0.51
CA VAL A 140 -3.72 -11.29 -0.87
C VAL A 140 -3.76 -10.69 -2.27
N MET A 141 -3.25 -9.48 -2.44
CA MET A 141 -2.95 -8.88 -3.73
C MET A 141 -1.45 -8.69 -3.90
N ASN A 142 -0.87 -9.34 -4.91
CA ASN A 142 0.54 -9.20 -5.26
C ASN A 142 0.67 -8.30 -6.50
N VAL A 143 1.38 -7.19 -6.33
CA VAL A 143 1.69 -6.23 -7.39
C VAL A 143 3.15 -6.47 -7.78
N ASN A 144 3.35 -7.23 -8.86
CA ASN A 144 4.67 -7.78 -9.21
C ASN A 144 5.29 -7.05 -10.40
N ILE A 145 6.62 -7.09 -10.51
CA ILE A 145 7.35 -6.68 -11.71
C ILE A 145 8.02 -7.88 -12.38
N THR A 146 8.05 -7.90 -13.71
CA THR A 146 8.83 -8.88 -14.48
C THR A 146 9.64 -8.16 -15.54
N SER A 147 10.98 -8.26 -15.47
CA SER A 147 11.92 -7.64 -16.42
C SER A 147 11.68 -6.13 -16.65
N ASN A 148 11.40 -5.40 -15.58
CA ASN A 148 11.05 -3.97 -15.56
C ASN A 148 9.62 -3.62 -15.98
N ASP A 149 8.78 -4.59 -16.33
CA ASP A 149 7.37 -4.34 -16.66
C ASP A 149 6.45 -4.65 -15.48
N PRO A 150 5.77 -3.63 -14.92
CA PRO A 150 5.01 -3.79 -13.70
C PRO A 150 3.59 -4.29 -13.95
N GLY A 151 3.08 -5.05 -12.99
CA GLY A 151 1.69 -5.00 -12.61
C GLY A 151 1.41 -3.64 -11.94
N ILE A 152 0.29 -3.01 -12.30
CA ILE A 152 -0.09 -1.68 -11.84
C ILE A 152 -1.48 -1.77 -11.19
N LEU A 153 -1.57 -1.42 -9.91
CA LEU A 153 -2.86 -1.17 -9.25
C LEU A 153 -3.13 0.34 -9.23
N ASN A 154 -4.13 0.79 -9.98
CA ASN A 154 -4.52 2.20 -10.01
C ASN A 154 -5.86 2.42 -9.30
N THR A 155 -5.81 2.84 -8.03
CA THR A 155 -6.99 3.06 -7.19
C THR A 155 -7.59 4.46 -7.35
N THR A 156 -7.08 5.31 -8.26
CA THR A 156 -7.42 6.74 -8.39
C THR A 156 -8.91 7.05 -8.22
N ASN A 157 -9.80 6.17 -8.70
CA ASN A 157 -11.22 6.36 -8.48
C ASN A 157 -12.02 5.12 -8.03
N SER A 158 -11.39 4.36 -7.14
CA SER A 158 -12.04 3.36 -6.29
C SER A 158 -11.88 3.74 -4.82
N ALA A 159 -12.87 3.46 -3.98
CA ALA A 159 -12.65 3.27 -2.55
C ALA A 159 -12.18 1.83 -2.33
N THR A 160 -10.85 1.66 -2.26
CA THR A 160 -10.20 0.36 -2.05
C THR A 160 -9.88 0.17 -0.58
N THR A 161 -10.38 -0.91 0.01
CA THR A 161 -10.19 -1.23 1.43
C THR A 161 -9.47 -2.56 1.59
N VAL A 162 -8.39 -2.54 2.38
CA VAL A 162 -7.53 -3.69 2.64
C VAL A 162 -7.73 -4.15 4.08
N THR A 163 -8.23 -5.36 4.26
CA THR A 163 -8.27 -6.09 5.54
C THR A 163 -7.34 -7.31 5.53
N GLY A 164 -6.91 -7.74 4.34
CA GLY A 164 -5.87 -8.74 4.12
C GLY A 164 -4.53 -8.08 3.82
N THR A 165 -3.89 -8.47 2.71
CA THR A 165 -2.51 -8.08 2.41
C THR A 165 -2.34 -7.53 1.00
N ILE A 166 -1.57 -6.46 0.85
CA ILE A 166 -0.95 -6.07 -0.42
C ILE A 166 0.56 -6.28 -0.30
N ASN A 167 1.12 -7.08 -1.21
CA ASN A 167 2.57 -7.19 -1.39
C ASN A 167 2.98 -6.39 -2.63
N ASN A 168 3.86 -5.41 -2.47
CA ASN A 168 4.49 -4.72 -3.59
C ASN A 168 5.87 -5.32 -3.87
N ASN A 169 5.95 -6.18 -4.89
CA ASN A 169 7.17 -6.86 -5.33
C ASN A 169 7.78 -6.12 -6.53
N GLY A 170 7.85 -4.79 -6.46
CA GLY A 170 8.43 -3.93 -7.48
C GLY A 170 7.45 -3.38 -8.51
N GLY A 171 6.17 -3.72 -8.42
CA GLY A 171 5.16 -3.10 -9.27
C GLY A 171 4.74 -1.70 -8.80
N THR A 172 3.71 -1.15 -9.43
CA THR A 172 3.26 0.24 -9.20
C THR A 172 1.90 0.28 -8.53
N ILE A 173 1.76 1.09 -7.47
CA ILE A 173 0.48 1.36 -6.82
C ILE A 173 0.23 2.87 -6.88
N THR A 174 -0.82 3.27 -7.59
CA THR A 174 -1.24 4.67 -7.72
C THR A 174 -2.46 4.91 -6.84
N SER A 175 -2.29 5.66 -5.76
CA SER A 175 -3.34 5.88 -4.76
C SER A 175 -3.23 7.25 -4.06
N THR A 176 -4.27 7.57 -3.30
CA THR A 176 -4.35 8.71 -2.38
C THR A 176 -5.01 8.24 -1.07
N ALA A 177 -4.88 9.04 -0.01
CA ALA A 177 -5.54 8.78 1.27
C ALA A 177 -7.07 8.65 1.16
N SER A 178 -7.70 9.20 0.11
CA SER A 178 -9.14 9.10 -0.11
C SER A 178 -9.59 7.83 -0.84
N ASN A 179 -8.67 7.05 -1.41
CA ASN A 179 -9.00 5.96 -2.33
C ASN A 179 -8.34 4.62 -1.98
N LEU A 180 -7.35 4.61 -1.08
CA LEU A 180 -6.76 3.41 -0.51
C LEU A 180 -6.74 3.52 1.02
N SER A 181 -7.30 2.51 1.69
CA SER A 181 -7.29 2.39 3.14
C SER A 181 -6.86 1.00 3.60
N PHE A 182 -5.91 0.96 4.53
CA PHE A 182 -5.58 -0.24 5.30
C PHE A 182 -6.38 -0.21 6.59
N SER A 183 -7.37 -1.09 6.68
CA SER A 183 -8.22 -1.25 7.87
C SER A 183 -7.45 -1.91 9.01
N ALA A 184 -8.09 -2.08 10.17
CA ALA A 184 -7.52 -2.92 11.23
C ALA A 184 -7.11 -4.29 10.66
N SER A 185 -5.90 -4.76 11.02
CA SER A 185 -5.23 -5.95 10.49
C SER A 185 -4.86 -5.93 9.00
N GLY A 186 -5.09 -4.83 8.28
CA GLY A 186 -4.62 -4.67 6.91
C GLY A 186 -3.10 -4.58 6.88
N ILE A 187 -2.47 -5.28 5.94
CA ILE A 187 -1.01 -5.36 5.83
C ILE A 187 -0.56 -4.82 4.47
N TYR A 188 0.44 -3.94 4.49
CA TYR A 188 1.24 -3.58 3.32
C TYR A 188 2.66 -4.08 3.49
N ASN A 189 3.14 -4.89 2.54
CA ASN A 189 4.54 -5.29 2.47
C ASN A 189 5.22 -4.60 1.30
N HIS A 190 6.24 -3.81 1.59
CA HIS A 190 7.10 -3.15 0.63
C HIS A 190 8.36 -4.00 0.40
N GLN A 191 8.33 -4.81 -0.66
CA GLN A 191 9.34 -5.84 -0.96
C GLN A 191 10.15 -5.50 -2.21
N THR A 192 10.43 -4.21 -2.41
CA THR A 192 11.21 -3.69 -3.53
C THR A 192 12.26 -2.70 -3.05
N ASP A 193 13.36 -2.60 -3.79
CA ASP A 193 14.35 -1.55 -3.60
C ASP A 193 13.84 -0.29 -4.32
N GLY A 194 13.42 0.71 -3.54
CA GLY A 194 12.92 1.98 -4.06
C GLY A 194 11.40 1.98 -4.24
N ASN A 195 10.89 2.79 -5.17
CA ASN A 195 9.46 3.12 -5.28
C ASN A 195 8.91 3.82 -4.02
N ALA A 196 7.76 4.49 -4.19
CA ALA A 196 7.06 5.07 -3.06
C ALA A 196 6.24 3.99 -2.32
N ILE A 197 6.12 4.12 -1.00
CA ILE A 197 4.95 3.58 -0.30
C ILE A 197 3.71 4.29 -0.89
N PRO A 198 2.62 3.56 -1.23
CA PRO A 198 1.40 4.17 -1.72
C PRO A 198 0.81 5.14 -0.69
N VAL A 199 0.26 6.24 -1.18
CA VAL A 199 -0.46 7.19 -0.30
C VAL A 199 -1.79 6.57 0.10
N ALA A 200 -2.02 6.40 1.40
CA ALA A 200 -3.16 5.67 1.96
C ALA A 200 -3.55 6.19 3.35
N THR A 201 -4.73 5.78 3.81
CA THR A 201 -5.10 5.88 5.24
C THR A 201 -4.78 4.58 5.96
N TRP A 202 -4.29 4.68 7.20
CA TRP A 202 -3.84 3.54 8.00
C TRP A 202 -4.60 3.52 9.32
N ALA A 203 -5.30 2.43 9.61
CA ALA A 203 -5.86 2.20 10.93
C ALA A 203 -4.72 2.02 11.96
N ALA A 204 -4.95 2.36 13.23
CA ALA A 204 -3.92 2.26 14.27
C ALA A 204 -3.31 0.86 14.41
N SER A 205 -4.08 -0.19 14.10
CA SER A 205 -3.65 -1.60 14.15
C SER A 205 -3.46 -2.22 12.76
N SER A 206 -3.15 -1.43 11.74
CA SER A 206 -2.68 -1.91 10.44
C SER A 206 -1.15 -1.94 10.41
N ASP A 207 -0.56 -2.73 9.52
CA ASP A 207 0.90 -2.92 9.46
C ASP A 207 1.47 -2.43 8.13
N CYS A 208 2.50 -1.59 8.20
CA CYS A 208 3.37 -1.25 7.09
C CYS A 208 4.74 -1.88 7.32
N ASN A 209 5.09 -2.88 6.52
CA ASN A 209 6.37 -3.59 6.62
C ASN A 209 7.26 -3.23 5.43
N ILE A 210 8.44 -2.70 5.71
CA ILE A 210 9.46 -2.35 4.73
C ILE A 210 10.56 -3.40 4.84
N THR A 211 10.73 -4.20 3.79
CA THR A 211 11.69 -5.32 3.80
C THR A 211 12.57 -5.38 2.56
N GLY A 212 12.31 -4.52 1.56
CA GLY A 212 12.94 -4.60 0.23
C GLY A 212 14.06 -3.60 -0.04
N ILE A 213 14.33 -2.65 0.86
CA ILE A 213 15.29 -1.56 0.59
C ILE A 213 16.73 -2.08 0.60
N VAL A 214 17.52 -1.67 -0.39
CA VAL A 214 18.94 -2.02 -0.54
C VAL A 214 19.81 -0.77 -0.60
N ASN A 215 19.60 0.12 -1.59
CA ASN A 215 20.34 1.40 -1.71
C ASN A 215 19.65 2.48 -2.55
N THR A 216 18.46 2.22 -3.07
CA THR A 216 17.78 3.20 -3.91
C THR A 216 16.94 4.17 -3.08
N GLY A 217 16.69 5.35 -3.64
CA GLY A 217 15.88 6.37 -2.98
C GLY A 217 14.47 5.88 -2.70
N PHE A 218 13.99 6.13 -1.48
CA PHE A 218 12.72 5.67 -0.96
C PHE A 218 11.87 6.85 -0.44
N TYR A 219 10.56 6.81 -0.68
CA TYR A 219 9.64 7.91 -0.34
C TYR A 219 8.27 7.38 0.09
N GLY A 220 7.38 8.27 0.52
CA GLY A 220 6.00 7.93 0.93
C GLY A 220 5.82 7.72 2.43
N LEU A 221 6.84 8.04 3.24
CA LEU A 221 6.78 7.99 4.70
C LEU A 221 6.03 9.18 5.33
N ASN A 222 5.70 10.22 4.56
CA ASN A 222 5.00 11.44 4.98
C ASN A 222 3.50 11.23 5.23
N GLN A 223 3.18 10.23 6.04
CA GLN A 223 1.85 9.75 6.37
C GLN A 223 1.84 9.26 7.82
N SER A 224 0.65 9.09 8.40
CA SER A 224 0.53 8.49 9.74
C SER A 224 0.26 7.00 9.59
N PHE A 225 1.25 6.16 9.89
CA PHE A 225 1.10 4.70 9.83
C PHE A 225 0.35 4.17 11.05
N GLY A 226 -0.18 2.94 10.95
CA GLY A 226 -0.64 2.16 12.10
C GLY A 226 0.57 1.72 12.91
N ASN A 227 1.08 0.54 12.60
CA ASN A 227 2.42 0.08 12.96
C ASN A 227 3.36 0.24 11.75
N LEU A 228 4.65 0.43 12.04
CA LEU A 228 5.69 0.50 11.02
C LEU A 228 6.82 -0.46 11.39
N THR A 229 7.26 -1.28 10.44
CA THR A 229 8.42 -2.15 10.59
C THR A 229 9.42 -1.85 9.49
N TRP A 230 10.67 -1.59 9.86
CA TRP A 230 11.81 -1.56 8.95
C TRP A 230 12.69 -2.78 9.18
N ASP A 231 12.71 -3.72 8.25
CA ASP A 231 13.43 -4.99 8.34
C ASP A 231 14.15 -5.30 7.02
N CYS A 232 15.15 -4.47 6.71
CA CYS A 232 15.89 -4.46 5.45
C CYS A 232 17.28 -5.08 5.66
N ALA A 233 17.35 -6.39 5.82
CA ALA A 233 18.63 -7.10 5.99
C ALA A 233 19.55 -7.03 4.75
N GLY A 234 19.02 -6.61 3.60
CA GLY A 234 19.78 -6.39 2.36
C GLY A 234 20.35 -4.99 2.19
N GLU A 235 20.15 -4.08 3.15
CA GLU A 235 20.60 -2.69 3.05
C GLU A 235 22.12 -2.59 2.86
N THR A 236 22.57 -1.69 1.99
CA THR A 236 24.00 -1.48 1.65
C THR A 236 24.45 -0.03 1.82
N SER A 237 23.56 0.85 2.25
CA SER A 237 23.81 2.26 2.53
C SER A 237 22.77 2.77 3.52
N GLY A 238 23.14 3.69 4.42
CA GLY A 238 22.20 4.27 5.37
C GLY A 238 21.08 5.08 4.71
N PHE A 239 19.94 5.15 5.40
CA PHE A 239 18.76 5.87 4.95
C PHE A 239 18.42 7.03 5.89
N ASN A 240 18.04 8.17 5.31
CA ASN A 240 17.68 9.36 6.07
C ASN A 240 16.20 9.65 5.90
N PHE A 241 15.45 9.68 7.01
CA PHE A 241 14.04 10.03 6.99
C PHE A 241 13.81 11.50 6.63
N VAL A 242 14.69 12.44 7.00
CA VAL A 242 14.60 13.88 6.66
C VAL A 242 13.17 14.45 6.76
N ASN A 243 12.52 14.29 7.93
CA ASN A 243 11.14 14.74 8.20
C ASN A 243 10.04 14.04 7.39
N LEU A 244 10.35 12.94 6.71
CA LEU A 244 9.34 12.13 6.04
C LEU A 244 8.51 11.37 7.09
N LEU A 245 9.13 10.69 8.05
CA LEU A 245 8.40 9.99 9.11
C LEU A 245 8.17 10.92 10.32
N THR A 246 6.91 11.26 10.59
CA THR A 246 6.53 12.14 11.72
C THR A 246 5.56 11.50 12.72
N SER A 247 4.82 10.47 12.31
CA SER A 247 3.79 9.83 13.13
C SER A 247 3.66 8.33 12.86
N VAL A 248 3.72 7.53 13.91
CA VAL A 248 3.33 6.11 13.95
C VAL A 248 2.32 5.96 15.08
N GLN A 249 1.10 5.53 14.77
CA GLN A 249 0.00 5.48 15.75
C GLN A 249 0.20 4.36 16.79
N GLY A 250 0.75 3.23 16.36
CA GLY A 250 1.10 2.07 17.17
C GLY A 250 2.61 1.93 17.31
N ASP A 251 3.11 0.71 17.07
CA ASP A 251 4.50 0.35 17.32
C ASP A 251 5.39 0.70 16.11
N PHE A 252 6.61 1.18 16.40
CA PHE A 252 7.68 1.31 15.42
C PHE A 252 8.79 0.31 15.74
N THR A 253 9.02 -0.62 14.82
CA THR A 253 10.06 -1.65 14.94
C THR A 253 11.14 -1.45 13.90
N ILE A 254 12.38 -1.38 14.35
CA ILE A 254 13.57 -1.42 13.52
C ILE A 254 14.17 -2.81 13.70
N GLY A 255 13.81 -3.70 12.79
CA GLY A 255 14.15 -5.12 12.79
C GLY A 255 15.58 -5.40 12.38
N ASN A 256 15.98 -4.89 11.22
CA ASN A 256 17.30 -5.09 10.64
C ASN A 256 17.59 -3.97 9.64
N THR A 257 18.82 -3.48 9.66
CA THR A 257 19.30 -2.45 8.72
C THR A 257 20.63 -2.85 8.10
N ASN A 258 21.04 -4.11 8.29
CA ASN A 258 22.38 -4.60 8.01
C ASN A 258 23.46 -3.70 8.62
N THR A 259 23.21 -3.18 9.83
CA THR A 259 24.03 -2.19 10.53
C THR A 259 24.24 -0.85 9.81
N TYR A 260 23.46 -0.55 8.77
CA TYR A 260 23.42 0.78 8.16
C TYR A 260 22.47 1.69 8.94
N GLY A 261 22.86 2.96 9.08
CA GLY A 261 22.14 3.90 9.93
C GLY A 261 20.83 4.38 9.32
N LEU A 262 19.75 4.30 10.09
CA LEU A 262 18.50 5.00 9.83
C LEU A 262 18.46 6.30 10.63
N PHE A 263 18.52 7.45 9.95
CA PHE A 263 18.61 8.75 10.62
C PHE A 263 17.33 9.58 10.48
N MET A 264 16.78 10.05 11.60
CA MET A 264 15.58 10.89 11.56
C MET A 264 15.84 12.29 11.01
N GLY A 265 16.90 12.96 11.48
CA GLY A 265 17.24 14.33 11.08
C GLY A 265 18.68 14.49 10.60
N THR A 266 18.87 14.95 9.37
CA THR A 266 20.21 15.17 8.80
C THR A 266 20.42 16.55 8.19
N THR A 267 19.36 17.34 8.01
CA THR A 267 19.48 18.71 7.49
C THR A 267 19.91 19.65 8.61
N ASN A 268 21.04 20.34 8.42
CA ASN A 268 21.55 21.31 9.40
C ASN A 268 20.51 22.40 9.72
N ASN A 269 20.53 22.91 10.95
CA ASN A 269 19.64 24.00 11.42
C ASN A 269 18.14 23.68 11.27
N SER A 270 17.75 22.41 11.42
CA SER A 270 16.37 21.96 11.22
C SER A 270 15.72 21.44 12.50
N ASN A 271 14.40 21.32 12.47
CA ASN A 271 13.59 20.79 13.56
C ASN A 271 12.88 19.51 13.12
N TYR A 272 12.96 18.46 13.93
CA TYR A 272 12.32 17.18 13.66
C TYR A 272 11.52 16.71 14.88
N THR A 273 10.34 16.13 14.64
CA THR A 273 9.56 15.48 15.68
C THR A 273 8.96 14.20 15.14
N LEU A 274 9.22 13.10 15.84
CA LEU A 274 8.59 11.81 15.62
C LEU A 274 7.75 11.47 16.84
N THR A 275 6.49 11.14 16.61
CA THR A 275 5.59 10.60 17.66
C THR A 275 5.25 9.16 17.34
N ILE A 276 5.54 8.27 18.29
CA ILE A 276 5.23 6.85 18.27
C ILE A 276 4.23 6.62 19.38
N GLY A 277 2.98 6.27 19.05
CA GLY A 277 1.93 6.07 20.04
C GLY A 277 2.13 4.81 20.88
N GLY A 278 2.76 3.78 20.30
CA GLY A 278 3.12 2.52 20.96
C GLY A 278 4.61 2.45 21.34
N ASN A 279 5.17 1.27 21.19
CA ASN A 279 6.55 0.96 21.53
C ASN A 279 7.53 1.34 20.40
N LEU A 280 8.75 1.71 20.79
CA LEU A 280 9.91 1.73 19.90
C LEU A 280 10.75 0.49 20.18
N THR A 281 10.98 -0.34 19.17
CA THR A 281 11.79 -1.55 19.29
C THR A 281 12.95 -1.53 18.31
N ILE A 282 14.16 -1.83 18.80
CA ILE A 282 15.37 -1.99 17.98
C ILE A 282 15.93 -3.39 18.23
N ASN A 283 15.96 -4.19 17.18
CA ASN A 283 16.40 -5.58 17.20
C ASN A 283 17.88 -5.73 16.81
N ASP A 284 18.37 -6.96 16.79
CA ASP A 284 19.76 -7.26 16.41
C ASP A 284 20.06 -6.87 14.95
N ASN A 285 21.29 -6.41 14.68
CA ASN A 285 21.74 -5.95 13.34
C ASN A 285 21.03 -4.68 12.82
N ALA A 286 20.61 -3.81 13.74
CA ALA A 286 19.95 -2.56 13.42
C ALA A 286 20.69 -1.32 13.97
N TRP A 287 20.63 -0.22 13.22
CA TRP A 287 21.13 1.08 13.66
C TRP A 287 20.07 2.16 13.49
N PHE A 288 19.67 2.79 14.59
CA PHE A 288 18.83 3.98 14.58
C PHE A 288 19.57 5.19 15.17
N GLY A 289 19.59 6.29 14.45
CA GLY A 289 20.11 7.56 14.93
C GLY A 289 19.03 8.64 14.89
N ILE A 290 18.90 9.43 15.96
CA ILE A 290 17.97 10.56 15.95
C ILE A 290 18.50 11.66 15.01
N THR A 291 19.78 12.00 15.10
CA THR A 291 20.36 13.06 14.26
C THR A 291 21.73 12.70 13.68
N ASN A 292 21.99 13.20 12.47
CA ASN A 292 23.29 13.14 11.79
C ASN A 292 23.46 14.42 10.96
N GLY A 293 23.77 15.52 11.64
CA GLY A 293 23.95 16.86 11.07
C GLY A 293 24.11 17.94 12.15
N ASP A 294 24.36 19.18 11.75
CA ASP A 294 24.74 20.28 12.64
C ASP A 294 23.54 21.11 13.12
N ASN A 295 23.54 21.52 14.39
CA ASN A 295 22.56 22.41 15.01
C ASN A 295 21.10 21.94 14.80
N ILE A 296 20.85 20.63 14.94
CA ILE A 296 19.52 20.03 14.75
C ILE A 296 18.77 19.97 16.09
N THR A 297 17.51 20.41 16.09
CA THR A 297 16.59 20.14 17.19
C THR A 297 15.70 18.96 16.84
N ALA A 298 15.76 17.87 17.61
CA ALA A 298 15.02 16.65 17.36
C ALA A 298 14.33 16.16 18.62
N THR A 299 13.11 15.65 18.47
CA THR A 299 12.36 15.03 19.58
C THR A 299 11.71 13.74 19.09
N VAL A 300 11.97 12.64 19.78
CA VAL A 300 11.28 11.37 19.61
C VAL A 300 10.40 11.16 20.84
N ASN A 301 9.08 11.03 20.64
CA ASN A 301 8.12 10.75 21.69
C ASN A 301 7.64 9.30 21.55
N VAL A 302 7.89 8.48 22.56
CA VAL A 302 7.46 7.08 22.65
C VAL A 302 6.38 6.97 23.72
N GLY A 303 5.15 6.69 23.30
CA GLY A 303 3.98 6.52 24.17
C GLY A 303 4.00 5.22 24.98
N GLY A 304 4.68 4.19 24.47
CA GLY A 304 4.91 2.91 25.13
C GLY A 304 6.33 2.77 25.68
N ASN A 305 6.85 1.54 25.60
CA ASN A 305 8.21 1.20 26.00
C ASN A 305 9.21 1.51 24.89
N PHE A 306 10.45 1.73 25.28
CA PHE A 306 11.59 1.66 24.37
C PHE A 306 12.43 0.43 24.74
N SER A 307 12.58 -0.49 23.78
CA SER A 307 13.38 -1.70 23.96
C SER A 307 14.46 -1.83 22.89
N MET A 308 15.67 -2.15 23.33
CA MET A 308 16.83 -2.42 22.48
C MET A 308 17.41 -3.79 22.84
N SER A 309 17.68 -4.58 21.81
CA SER A 309 18.35 -5.88 21.92
C SER A 309 19.51 -5.98 20.92
N GLY A 310 20.56 -6.69 21.32
CA GLY A 310 21.72 -6.95 20.47
C GLY A 310 22.49 -8.14 21.02
N ILE A 311 22.96 -9.01 20.13
CA ILE A 311 23.62 -10.26 20.53
C ILE A 311 25.14 -10.05 20.64
N ALA A 312 25.70 -9.07 19.91
CA ALA A 312 27.11 -8.70 19.95
C ALA A 312 27.31 -7.22 20.26
N ASN A 313 28.42 -6.91 20.93
CA ASN A 313 28.95 -5.54 20.93
C ASN A 313 29.24 -5.20 19.46
N ASN A 314 28.61 -4.14 18.94
CA ASN A 314 28.71 -3.65 17.56
C ASN A 314 27.78 -4.28 16.50
N SER A 315 26.69 -4.96 16.88
CA SER A 315 25.62 -5.32 15.91
C SER A 315 24.40 -4.42 15.98
N THR A 316 24.14 -3.81 17.14
CA THR A 316 22.98 -2.92 17.33
C THR A 316 23.38 -1.58 17.92
N PHE A 317 22.86 -0.50 17.35
CA PHE A 317 23.21 0.87 17.74
C PHE A 317 21.97 1.76 17.87
N PHE A 318 21.92 2.53 18.95
CA PHE A 318 21.05 3.69 19.08
C PHE A 318 21.91 4.91 19.36
N ASP A 319 21.78 5.94 18.53
CA ASP A 319 22.50 7.19 18.70
C ASP A 319 21.55 8.37 18.83
N PHE A 320 21.73 9.22 19.84
CA PHE A 320 21.10 10.55 19.83
C PHE A 320 21.66 11.42 18.71
N HIS A 321 22.98 11.36 18.51
CA HIS A 321 23.66 12.13 17.48
C HIS A 321 24.90 11.42 16.94
N VAL A 322 25.06 11.46 15.62
CA VAL A 322 26.25 10.98 14.89
C VAL A 322 26.95 12.16 14.22
N ALA A 323 28.16 12.49 14.67
CA ALA A 323 28.97 13.54 14.07
C ALA A 323 29.81 13.02 12.91
N THR A 324 29.80 13.77 11.81
CA THR A 324 30.65 13.50 10.64
C THR A 324 31.82 14.48 10.50
N GLY A 325 31.95 15.49 11.38
CA GLY A 325 32.99 16.51 11.33
C GLY A 325 33.49 16.98 12.70
N SER A 326 34.70 17.55 12.73
CA SER A 326 35.46 17.90 13.95
C SER A 326 34.98 19.17 14.67
N SER A 327 33.96 19.86 14.18
CA SER A 327 33.38 21.05 14.83
C SER A 327 31.89 21.12 14.52
N ILE A 328 31.09 20.58 15.43
CA ILE A 328 29.63 20.54 15.35
C ILE A 328 29.02 21.24 16.56
N SER A 329 28.01 22.06 16.33
CA SER A 329 27.17 22.69 17.35
C SER A 329 25.95 21.79 17.56
N LEU A 330 25.73 21.28 18.77
CA LEU A 330 24.57 20.44 19.03
C LEU A 330 23.47 21.24 19.72
N ALA A 331 22.31 21.34 19.07
CA ALA A 331 21.18 22.03 19.64
C ALA A 331 20.50 21.15 20.70
N LYS A 332 19.40 20.49 20.35
CA LYS A 332 18.55 19.80 21.30
C LYS A 332 18.12 18.44 20.75
N VAL A 333 18.46 17.36 21.43
CA VAL A 333 17.98 16.02 21.05
C VAL A 333 17.33 15.38 22.28
N ILE A 334 16.06 15.01 22.13
CA ILE A 334 15.26 14.45 23.23
C ILE A 334 14.64 13.12 22.82
N LEU A 335 14.74 12.12 23.70
CA LEU A 335 13.95 10.90 23.66
C LEU A 335 13.02 10.85 24.88
N ASN A 336 11.72 11.09 24.67
CA ASN A 336 10.72 10.93 25.71
C ASN A 336 10.17 9.50 25.67
N VAL A 337 10.30 8.74 26.75
CA VAL A 337 9.70 7.40 26.89
C VAL A 337 8.70 7.43 28.03
N ALA A 338 7.42 7.21 27.73
CA ALA A 338 6.36 7.19 28.74
C ALA A 338 6.31 5.87 29.52
N GLY A 339 6.71 4.76 28.88
CA GLY A 339 6.84 3.44 29.49
C GLY A 339 8.24 3.15 30.02
N ASN A 340 8.64 1.89 29.96
CA ASN A 340 9.95 1.43 30.41
C ASN A 340 10.99 1.58 29.30
N PHE A 341 12.22 1.87 29.72
CA PHE A 341 13.41 1.64 28.91
C PHE A 341 14.04 0.30 29.28
N SER A 342 14.31 -0.55 28.29
CA SER A 342 14.98 -1.84 28.48
C SER A 342 16.05 -2.06 27.43
N GLN A 343 17.30 -2.23 27.87
CA GLN A 343 18.43 -2.61 27.03
C GLN A 343 18.95 -3.97 27.48
N SER A 344 18.87 -4.95 26.58
CA SER A 344 19.43 -6.30 26.81
C SER A 344 20.78 -6.51 26.11
N GLY A 345 21.15 -5.61 25.19
CA GLY A 345 22.41 -5.60 24.47
C GLY A 345 22.48 -4.43 23.47
N GLY A 346 23.55 -4.37 22.68
CA GLY A 346 23.82 -3.25 21.76
C GLY A 346 24.42 -2.01 22.44
N LEU A 347 24.75 -0.98 21.63
CA LEU A 347 25.31 0.30 22.08
C LEU A 347 24.25 1.39 22.08
N PHE A 348 24.07 2.02 23.25
CA PHE A 348 23.18 3.15 23.44
C PHE A 348 24.03 4.40 23.72
N ASP A 349 24.23 5.19 22.67
CA ASP A 349 25.21 6.26 22.66
C ASP A 349 24.53 7.63 22.56
N PHE A 350 24.98 8.55 23.42
CA PHE A 350 24.52 9.94 23.40
C PHE A 350 25.15 10.74 22.26
N ALA A 351 26.34 10.34 21.85
CA ALA A 351 27.17 11.06 20.90
C ALA A 351 28.21 10.09 20.33
N SER A 352 28.20 9.85 19.02
CA SER A 352 29.21 9.02 18.33
C SER A 352 30.07 9.83 17.36
N GLY A 353 31.26 9.31 17.03
CA GLY A 353 32.24 10.00 16.17
C GLY A 353 32.95 11.15 16.89
N TYR A 354 32.97 12.33 16.27
CA TYR A 354 33.58 13.56 16.83
C TYR A 354 32.64 14.33 17.78
N SER A 355 31.51 13.72 18.15
CA SER A 355 30.53 14.33 19.04
C SER A 355 31.04 14.38 20.47
N ASP A 356 30.97 15.54 21.11
CA ASP A 356 31.14 15.69 22.56
C ASP A 356 29.77 15.98 23.17
N VAL A 357 29.41 15.25 24.23
CA VAL A 357 28.15 15.45 24.96
C VAL A 357 28.02 16.87 25.51
N THR A 358 29.15 17.56 25.73
CA THR A 358 29.19 18.96 26.18
C THR A 358 28.80 19.96 25.10
N ASN A 359 28.76 19.55 23.82
CA ASN A 359 28.36 20.41 22.72
C ASN A 359 26.83 20.57 22.62
N PHE A 360 26.04 19.79 23.38
CA PHE A 360 24.58 19.89 23.39
C PHE A 360 24.09 21.05 24.24
N THR A 361 23.12 21.80 23.72
CA THR A 361 22.34 22.77 24.50
C THR A 361 21.34 22.05 25.42
N GLU A 362 20.74 20.95 24.95
CA GLU A 362 19.89 20.07 25.76
C GLU A 362 19.92 18.63 25.23
N LEU A 363 20.21 17.68 26.11
CA LEU A 363 20.20 16.25 25.82
C LEU A 363 19.49 15.52 26.96
N LYS A 364 18.40 14.81 26.65
CA LYS A 364 17.54 14.15 27.63
C LYS A 364 16.94 12.85 27.13
#